data_AF-A0AAD4ES16-F1
#
_entry.id   AF-A0AAD4ES16-F1
#
_cell.length_a   1.000
_cell.length_b   1.000
_cell.length_c   1.000
_cell.angle_alpha   90.00
_cell.angle_beta   90.00
_cell.angle_gamma   90.00
#
_symmetry.space_group_name_H-M   'P 1'
#
loop_
_entity.id
_entity.type
_entity.pdbx_description
1 polymer ?
#
loop_
_entity_poly.entity_id
_entity_poly.type
_entity_poly.pdbx_seq_one_letter_code
_entity_poly.pdbx_strand_id
1 'polypeptide(L)'
;MRESSEHDHLYPLLAKLLDVEQLRNGVVAAEFIRFDAPLALMGAALRYNIPPRSPDQRVSQLYIAQLPLSDLPQTLQHDLPTPSCLTAPTSPDASYAADVYNSSIWLGLEPTFTPWHRDPNANLFRQLCGVKTVRMMPPRAGRTLFGQVMRGLGQSTASAAIRGEEMMQGAERQAWLDAVWGPSAPKGMLEVTVLTVRSAVMK
;
A
#
# COMPACT_ATOMS: atom_id res chain seq x y z
N MET A 1 -7.85 -8.77 34.66
CA MET A 1 -6.45 -9.26 34.70
C MET A 1 -6.20 -10.19 33.51
N ARG A 2 -6.10 -9.64 32.29
CA ARG A 2 -5.81 -10.39 31.04
C ARG A 2 -5.21 -9.50 29.92
N GLU A 3 -4.63 -8.35 30.25
CA GLU A 3 -4.00 -7.45 29.25
C GLU A 3 -2.45 -7.52 29.28
N SER A 4 -1.85 -8.17 30.29
CA SER A 4 -0.39 -8.12 30.47
C SER A 4 0.39 -8.98 29.46
N SER A 5 -0.18 -10.05 28.91
CA SER A 5 0.58 -10.97 28.05
C SER A 5 0.73 -10.51 26.60
N GLU A 6 -0.20 -9.71 26.06
CA GLU A 6 -0.08 -9.21 24.69
C GLU A 6 1.01 -8.14 24.56
N HIS A 7 1.18 -7.30 25.59
CA HIS A 7 2.20 -6.26 25.60
C HIS A 7 3.62 -6.82 25.64
N ASP A 8 3.85 -7.93 26.35
CA ASP A 8 5.18 -8.54 26.49
C ASP A 8 5.76 -9.03 25.16
N HIS A 9 4.92 -9.37 24.18
CA HIS A 9 5.37 -9.82 22.86
C HIS A 9 5.55 -8.68 21.83
N LEU A 10 4.96 -7.49 22.08
CA LEU A 10 5.03 -6.36 21.15
C LEU A 10 6.34 -5.57 21.28
N TYR A 11 6.88 -5.42 22.49
CA TYR A 11 8.13 -4.69 22.70
C TYR A 11 9.34 -5.32 21.97
N PRO A 12 9.54 -6.65 22.01
CA PRO A 12 10.61 -7.28 21.24
C PRO A 12 10.47 -7.09 19.72
N LEU A 13 9.23 -7.10 19.19
CA LEU A 13 8.99 -6.86 17.76
C LEU A 13 9.26 -5.40 17.38
N LEU A 14 8.83 -4.46 18.21
CA LEU A 14 9.12 -3.04 18.00
C LEU A 14 10.62 -2.76 18.08
N ALA A 15 11.33 -3.37 19.03
CA ALA A 15 12.79 -3.24 19.12
C ALA A 15 13.48 -3.75 17.85
N LYS A 16 13.09 -4.93 17.35
CA LYS A 16 13.60 -5.47 16.08
C LYS A 16 13.35 -4.55 14.90
N LEU A 17 12.17 -3.91 14.82
CA LEU A 17 11.89 -2.92 13.78
C LEU A 17 12.84 -1.72 13.87
N LEU A 18 13.10 -1.23 15.07
CA LEU A 18 14.03 -0.11 15.28
C LEU A 18 15.47 -0.49 14.91
N ASP A 19 15.90 -1.72 15.22
CA ASP A 19 17.21 -2.23 14.82
C ASP A 19 17.33 -2.26 13.28
N VAL A 20 16.29 -2.70 12.57
CA VAL A 20 16.24 -2.67 11.09
C VAL A 20 16.29 -1.24 10.56
N GLU A 21 15.55 -0.29 11.15
CA GLU A 21 15.60 1.12 10.73
C GLU A 21 16.99 1.73 10.96
N GLN A 22 17.67 1.41 12.07
CA GLN A 22 19.04 1.85 12.35
C GLN A 22 20.04 1.28 11.33
N LEU A 23 19.92 -0.01 10.99
CA LEU A 23 20.73 -0.63 9.93
C LEU A 23 20.49 0.04 8.57
N ARG A 24 19.23 0.41 8.26
CA ARG A 24 18.88 1.09 7.02
C ARG A 24 19.52 2.48 6.91
N ASN A 25 19.63 3.21 8.02
CA ASN A 25 20.28 4.53 8.03
C ASN A 25 21.80 4.46 7.80
N GLY A 26 22.40 3.27 7.82
CA GLY A 26 23.83 3.03 7.53
C GLY A 26 24.13 2.33 6.20
N VAL A 27 23.15 1.80 5.47
CA VAL A 27 23.36 0.98 4.26
C VAL A 27 22.41 1.38 3.12
N VAL A 28 22.96 1.55 1.90
CA VAL A 28 22.26 2.06 0.69
C VAL A 28 21.25 1.07 0.10
N ALA A 29 21.20 -0.18 0.54
CA ALA A 29 20.29 -1.20 0.04
C ALA A 29 19.49 -1.83 1.18
N ALA A 30 18.33 -1.27 1.48
CA ALA A 30 17.37 -1.90 2.39
C ALA A 30 16.77 -3.14 1.70
N GLU A 31 16.89 -4.31 2.34
CA GLU A 31 16.19 -5.53 1.93
C GLU A 31 14.68 -5.38 2.20
N PHE A 32 13.85 -5.94 1.32
CA PHE A 32 12.42 -6.02 1.60
C PHE A 32 12.17 -7.21 2.52
N ILE A 33 11.57 -6.96 3.69
CA ILE A 33 11.27 -7.99 4.68
C ILE A 33 9.75 -8.09 4.83
N ARG A 34 9.24 -9.32 4.67
CA ARG A 34 7.85 -9.66 4.99
C ARG A 34 7.81 -10.55 6.23
N PHE A 35 6.86 -10.28 7.12
CA PHE A 35 6.60 -11.09 8.31
C PHE A 35 5.14 -10.93 8.74
N ASP A 36 4.65 -11.93 9.48
CA ASP A 36 3.34 -11.88 10.12
C ASP A 36 3.47 -11.35 11.55
N ALA A 37 2.59 -10.43 11.94
CA ALA A 37 2.54 -9.89 13.28
C ALA A 37 1.13 -9.40 13.65
N PRO A 38 0.81 -9.31 14.95
CA PRO A 38 -0.46 -8.72 15.40
C PRO A 38 -0.62 -7.28 14.92
N LEU A 39 -1.84 -6.89 14.55
CA LEU A 39 -2.18 -5.49 14.17
C LEU A 39 -1.76 -4.46 15.24
N ALA A 40 -1.72 -4.88 16.52
CA ALA A 40 -1.25 -4.07 17.64
C ALA A 40 0.18 -3.54 17.47
N LEU A 41 1.04 -4.19 16.67
CA LEU A 41 2.38 -3.71 16.32
C LEU A 41 2.33 -2.39 15.53
N MET A 42 1.40 -2.26 14.58
CA MET A 42 1.18 -0.99 13.86
C MET A 42 0.78 0.13 14.84
N GLY A 43 -0.10 -0.19 15.80
CA GLY A 43 -0.47 0.74 16.86
C GLY A 43 0.71 1.14 17.76
N ALA A 44 1.59 0.18 18.09
CA ALA A 44 2.80 0.44 18.87
C ALA A 44 3.78 1.34 18.10
N ALA A 45 3.99 1.10 16.81
CA ALA A 45 4.82 1.94 15.95
C ALA A 45 4.27 3.37 15.81
N LEU A 46 2.95 3.53 15.65
CA LEU A 46 2.30 4.84 15.64
C LEU A 46 2.51 5.61 16.95
N ARG A 47 2.30 4.95 18.11
CA ARG A 47 2.56 5.55 19.42
C ARG A 47 4.03 5.89 19.62
N TYR A 48 4.92 5.01 19.16
CA TYR A 48 6.36 5.27 19.17
C TYR A 48 6.71 6.51 18.33
N ASN A 49 5.98 6.86 17.29
CA ASN A 49 6.26 8.08 16.52
C ASN A 49 5.70 9.37 17.15
N ILE A 50 5.09 9.29 18.34
CA ILE A 50 4.52 10.42 19.09
C ILE A 50 5.36 10.63 20.37
N PRO A 51 5.82 11.86 20.69
CA PRO A 51 5.79 13.06 19.85
C PRO A 51 6.63 12.89 18.56
N PRO A 52 6.45 13.78 17.56
CA PRO A 52 7.19 13.71 16.30
C PRO A 52 8.70 13.56 16.54
N ARG A 53 9.29 12.57 15.89
CA ARG A 53 10.74 12.28 15.92
C ARG A 53 11.38 12.72 14.62
N SER A 54 12.71 12.89 14.65
CA SER A 54 13.46 13.13 13.42
C SER A 54 13.31 11.94 12.46
N PRO A 55 13.47 12.15 11.14
CA PRO A 55 13.27 11.08 10.15
C PRO A 55 14.12 9.83 10.37
N ASP A 56 15.31 9.98 10.94
CA ASP A 56 16.25 8.91 11.30
C ASP A 56 15.89 8.17 12.61
N GLN A 57 14.96 8.72 13.40
CA GLN A 57 14.56 8.20 14.71
C GLN A 57 13.11 7.70 14.76
N ARG A 58 12.36 7.81 13.66
CA ARG A 58 10.96 7.35 13.58
C ARG A 58 10.88 5.96 12.93
N VAL A 59 9.87 5.18 13.31
CA VAL A 59 9.52 3.98 12.55
C VAL A 59 8.87 4.44 11.24
N SER A 60 9.39 3.97 10.11
CA SER A 60 8.89 4.33 8.78
C SER A 60 8.82 3.09 7.88
N GLN A 61 8.21 3.20 6.71
CA GLN A 61 8.14 2.14 5.70
C GLN A 61 7.53 0.80 6.16
N LEU A 62 6.89 0.76 7.33
CA LEU A 62 6.06 -0.36 7.77
C LEU A 62 4.76 -0.36 6.98
N TYR A 63 4.50 -1.43 6.21
CA TYR A 63 3.38 -1.47 5.28
C TYR A 63 2.59 -2.78 5.41
N ILE A 64 1.31 -2.68 5.78
CA ILE A 64 0.32 -3.74 5.68
C ILE A 64 -0.39 -3.51 4.34
N ALA A 65 -0.15 -4.40 3.37
CA ALA A 65 -0.72 -4.31 2.04
C ALA A 65 -1.67 -5.49 1.78
N GLN A 66 -2.80 -5.20 1.13
CA GLN A 66 -3.77 -6.21 0.69
C GLN A 66 -4.28 -7.14 1.81
N LEU A 67 -4.39 -6.66 3.06
CA LEU A 67 -4.93 -7.46 4.15
C LEU A 67 -6.45 -7.63 3.97
N PRO A 68 -7.00 -8.85 3.84
CA PRO A 68 -8.44 -9.06 3.74
C PRO A 68 -9.18 -8.46 4.94
N LEU A 69 -10.33 -7.83 4.71
CA LEU A 69 -11.12 -7.29 5.82
C LEU A 69 -11.60 -8.40 6.78
N SER A 70 -11.79 -9.64 6.27
CA SER A 70 -12.14 -10.81 7.08
C SER A 70 -11.14 -11.11 8.19
N ASP A 71 -9.88 -10.69 8.02
CA ASP A 71 -8.78 -10.99 8.93
C ASP A 71 -8.66 -9.92 10.03
N LEU A 72 -9.45 -8.85 9.95
CA LEU A 72 -9.52 -7.82 10.99
C LEU A 72 -10.41 -8.25 12.15
N PRO A 73 -10.22 -7.69 13.36
CA PRO A 73 -11.20 -7.77 14.43
C PRO A 73 -12.58 -7.30 13.96
N GLN A 74 -13.65 -7.98 14.39
CA GLN A 74 -15.02 -7.74 13.95
C GLN A 74 -15.46 -6.27 14.11
N THR A 75 -15.01 -5.60 15.17
CA THR A 75 -15.29 -4.17 15.39
C THR A 75 -14.78 -3.29 14.24
N LEU A 76 -13.56 -3.55 13.74
CA LEU A 76 -13.01 -2.82 12.59
C LEU A 76 -13.67 -3.19 11.26
N GLN A 77 -14.18 -4.42 11.14
CA GLN A 77 -14.96 -4.81 9.97
C GLN A 77 -16.25 -4.00 9.85
N HIS A 78 -16.93 -3.75 10.99
CA HIS A 78 -18.14 -2.94 11.02
C HIS A 78 -17.90 -1.47 10.63
N ASP A 79 -16.69 -0.95 10.86
CA ASP A 79 -16.30 0.41 10.46
C ASP A 79 -16.01 0.55 8.95
N LEU A 80 -15.94 -0.56 8.22
CA LEU A 80 -15.56 -0.63 6.81
C LEU A 80 -16.68 -1.25 5.94
N PRO A 81 -17.89 -0.68 5.92
CA PRO A 81 -18.98 -1.23 5.13
C PRO A 81 -18.72 -1.09 3.62
N THR A 82 -19.31 -2.00 2.85
CA THR A 82 -19.33 -1.92 1.38
C THR A 82 -19.93 -0.58 0.93
N PRO A 83 -19.26 0.18 0.05
CA PRO A 83 -19.78 1.44 -0.48
C PRO A 83 -21.13 1.28 -1.18
N SER A 84 -22.05 2.22 -0.95
CA SER A 84 -23.42 2.16 -1.48
C SER A 84 -23.49 2.12 -3.02
N CYS A 85 -22.49 2.69 -3.70
CA CYS A 85 -22.38 2.63 -5.16
C CYS A 85 -22.12 1.21 -5.70
N LEU A 86 -21.74 0.26 -4.83
CA LEU A 86 -21.55 -1.15 -5.17
C LEU A 86 -22.76 -2.01 -4.76
N THR A 87 -23.66 -1.51 -3.90
CA THR A 87 -24.77 -2.30 -3.35
C THR A 87 -26.11 -2.07 -4.04
N ALA A 88 -26.25 -1.02 -4.85
CA ALA A 88 -27.50 -0.68 -5.54
C ALA A 88 -27.31 -0.65 -7.07
N PRO A 89 -28.33 -1.02 -7.88
CA PRO A 89 -28.37 -0.63 -9.28
C PRO A 89 -28.33 0.91 -9.31
N THR A 90 -27.23 1.48 -9.78
CA THR A 90 -26.97 2.94 -9.70
C THR A 90 -27.80 3.75 -10.70
N SER A 91 -28.47 3.08 -11.63
CA SER A 91 -29.42 3.66 -12.58
C SER A 91 -30.23 2.51 -13.24
N PRO A 92 -31.46 2.74 -13.72
CA PRO A 92 -32.15 1.82 -14.64
C PRO A 92 -31.32 1.50 -15.91
N ASP A 93 -30.32 2.33 -16.25
CA ASP A 93 -29.38 2.10 -17.34
C ASP A 93 -28.06 1.43 -16.90
N ALA A 94 -27.87 1.19 -15.60
CA ALA A 94 -26.65 0.56 -15.09
C ALA A 94 -26.65 -0.93 -15.47
N SER A 95 -25.87 -1.27 -16.50
CA SER A 95 -25.82 -2.61 -17.11
C SER A 95 -25.06 -3.67 -16.28
N TYR A 96 -24.69 -3.36 -15.03
CA TYR A 96 -23.93 -4.28 -14.19
C TYR A 96 -24.26 -4.11 -12.70
N ALA A 97 -24.52 -5.23 -12.03
CA ALA A 97 -24.43 -5.32 -10.57
C ALA A 97 -22.97 -5.54 -10.20
N ALA A 98 -22.46 -4.84 -9.18
CA ALA A 98 -21.10 -5.07 -8.71
C ALA A 98 -21.04 -6.42 -7.97
N ASP A 99 -20.23 -7.34 -8.49
CA ASP A 99 -19.91 -8.60 -7.81
C ASP A 99 -18.62 -8.43 -7.00
N VAL A 100 -18.77 -8.00 -5.74
CA VAL A 100 -17.65 -7.75 -4.83
C VAL A 100 -17.20 -9.07 -4.20
N TYR A 101 -16.18 -9.69 -4.79
CA TYR A 101 -15.63 -10.97 -4.33
C TYR A 101 -14.61 -10.83 -3.18
N ASN A 102 -14.01 -9.65 -2.99
CA ASN A 102 -13.04 -9.39 -1.92
C ASN A 102 -12.98 -7.90 -1.55
N SER A 103 -12.64 -7.62 -0.29
CA SER A 103 -12.30 -6.28 0.21
C SER A 103 -11.02 -6.36 1.03
N SER A 104 -10.13 -5.39 0.86
CA SER A 104 -8.84 -5.36 1.57
C SER A 104 -8.54 -3.97 2.12
N ILE A 105 -7.68 -3.92 3.14
CA ILE A 105 -7.16 -2.68 3.72
C ILE A 105 -5.66 -2.52 3.45
N TRP A 106 -5.25 -1.26 3.29
CA TRP A 106 -3.86 -0.86 3.19
C TRP A 106 -3.55 0.14 4.30
N LEU A 107 -2.60 -0.21 5.17
CA LEU A 107 -2.14 0.64 6.28
C LEU A 107 -0.64 0.79 6.19
N GLY A 108 -0.09 1.97 6.44
CA GLY A 108 1.35 2.09 6.48
C GLY A 108 1.88 3.39 7.04
N LEU A 109 3.16 3.35 7.41
CA LEU A 109 3.95 4.48 7.85
C LEU A 109 4.78 5.01 6.68
N GLU A 110 4.67 6.30 6.42
CA GLU A 110 5.29 6.92 5.25
C GLU A 110 6.84 6.84 5.27
N PRO A 111 7.48 6.69 4.09
CA PRO A 111 6.87 6.47 2.78
C PRO A 111 6.51 4.99 2.53
N THR A 112 5.33 4.73 1.95
CA THR A 112 4.97 3.40 1.42
C THR A 112 4.89 3.44 -0.10
N PHE A 113 5.28 2.35 -0.76
CA PHE A 113 5.30 2.27 -2.21
C PHE A 113 4.69 0.93 -2.66
N THR A 114 3.79 0.99 -3.63
CA THR A 114 3.36 -0.18 -4.40
C THR A 114 3.87 0.00 -5.83
N PRO A 115 4.80 -0.85 -6.30
CA PRO A 115 5.37 -0.71 -7.64
C PRO A 115 4.35 -0.93 -8.75
N TRP A 116 4.76 -0.61 -9.99
CA TRP A 116 3.91 -0.64 -11.17
C TRP A 116 3.37 -2.05 -11.43
N HIS A 117 2.05 -2.19 -11.46
CA HIS A 117 1.36 -3.45 -11.75
C HIS A 117 -0.03 -3.18 -12.33
N ARG A 118 -0.71 -4.27 -12.71
CA ARG A 118 -2.12 -4.26 -13.06
C ARG A 118 -2.87 -5.34 -12.29
N ASP A 119 -4.00 -4.96 -11.71
CA ASP A 119 -4.96 -5.91 -11.16
C ASP A 119 -5.78 -6.60 -12.26
N PRO A 120 -6.20 -7.87 -12.06
CA PRO A 120 -7.01 -8.59 -13.04
C PRO A 120 -8.45 -8.03 -13.15
N ASN A 121 -8.96 -7.42 -12.07
CA ASN A 121 -10.34 -6.98 -11.94
C ASN A 121 -10.45 -5.46 -11.76
N ALA A 122 -11.65 -4.92 -11.97
CA ALA A 122 -11.95 -3.54 -11.60
C ALA A 122 -11.84 -3.36 -10.08
N ASN A 123 -11.43 -2.17 -9.64
CA ASN A 123 -11.17 -1.88 -8.23
C ASN A 123 -11.77 -0.53 -7.82
N LEU A 124 -12.32 -0.45 -6.61
CA LEU A 124 -12.74 0.80 -5.98
C LEU A 124 -11.79 1.10 -4.83
N PHE A 125 -10.88 2.06 -5.05
CA PHE A 125 -9.93 2.48 -4.03
C PHE A 125 -10.46 3.68 -3.24
N ARG A 126 -10.59 3.54 -1.91
CA ARG A 126 -11.06 4.60 -1.01
C ARG A 126 -10.00 4.97 0.02
N GLN A 127 -9.54 6.22 0.00
CA GLN A 127 -8.62 6.74 1.03
C GLN A 127 -9.39 7.15 2.29
N LEU A 128 -9.05 6.55 3.43
CA LEU A 128 -9.67 6.84 4.73
C LEU A 128 -8.89 7.84 5.59
N CYS A 129 -7.56 7.81 5.50
CA CYS A 129 -6.69 8.68 6.27
C CYS A 129 -5.40 8.96 5.49
N GLY A 130 -4.89 10.20 5.54
CA GLY A 130 -3.68 10.60 4.82
C GLY A 130 -3.92 10.84 3.32
N VAL A 131 -2.82 10.86 2.57
CA VAL A 131 -2.79 11.21 1.14
C VAL A 131 -2.00 10.14 0.38
N LYS A 132 -2.48 9.78 -0.81
CA LYS A 132 -1.73 8.92 -1.75
C LYS A 132 -1.65 9.58 -3.11
N THR A 133 -0.48 9.52 -3.73
CA THR A 133 -0.29 9.86 -5.14
C THR A 133 -0.28 8.58 -5.96
N VAL A 134 -1.11 8.51 -6.98
CA VAL A 134 -1.24 7.36 -7.88
C VAL A 134 -0.96 7.82 -9.30
N ARG A 135 -0.02 7.14 -9.99
CA ARG A 135 0.19 7.29 -11.43
C ARG A 135 -0.40 6.10 -12.15
N MET A 136 -1.14 6.35 -13.23
CA MET A 136 -1.81 5.31 -14.00
C MET A 136 -1.71 5.58 -15.51
N MET A 137 -1.85 4.51 -16.30
CA MET A 137 -1.86 4.57 -17.76
C MET A 137 -2.91 3.64 -18.33
N PRO A 138 -3.42 3.93 -19.54
CA PRO A 138 -4.27 2.99 -20.26
C PRO A 138 -3.59 1.62 -20.46
N PRO A 139 -4.35 0.51 -20.52
CA PRO A 139 -3.84 -0.85 -20.63
C PRO A 139 -2.74 -1.10 -21.67
N ARG A 140 -2.84 -0.46 -22.84
CA ARG A 140 -1.86 -0.64 -23.91
C ARG A 140 -0.54 0.05 -23.59
N ALA A 141 -0.61 1.32 -23.17
CA ALA A 141 0.58 2.10 -22.85
C ALA A 141 1.31 1.55 -21.61
N GLY A 142 0.57 1.13 -20.57
CA GLY A 142 1.15 0.50 -19.40
C GLY A 142 1.86 -0.82 -19.69
N ARG A 143 1.32 -1.64 -20.61
CA ARG A 143 1.99 -2.86 -21.09
C ARG A 143 3.27 -2.56 -21.87
N THR A 144 3.25 -1.51 -22.71
CA THR A 144 4.44 -1.08 -23.44
C THR A 144 5.55 -0.64 -22.48
N LEU A 145 5.22 0.21 -21.49
CA LEU A 145 6.16 0.65 -20.47
C LEU A 145 6.74 -0.55 -19.70
N PHE A 146 5.88 -1.49 -19.30
CA PHE A 146 6.30 -2.71 -18.63
C PHE A 146 7.30 -3.52 -19.46
N GLY A 147 6.98 -3.79 -20.73
CA GLY A 147 7.92 -4.50 -21.59
C GLY A 147 9.25 -3.76 -21.76
N GLN A 148 9.25 -2.43 -21.77
CA GLN A 148 10.49 -1.63 -21.86
C GLN A 148 11.35 -1.77 -20.60
N VAL A 149 10.77 -1.58 -19.43
CA VAL A 149 11.47 -1.69 -18.14
C VAL A 149 12.04 -3.09 -17.97
N MET A 150 11.21 -4.13 -18.16
CA MET A 150 11.64 -5.51 -17.95
C MET A 150 12.70 -5.96 -18.98
N ARG A 151 12.62 -5.51 -20.25
CA ARG A 151 13.70 -5.76 -21.22
C ARG A 151 15.00 -5.06 -20.83
N GLY A 152 14.94 -3.85 -20.28
CA GLY A 152 16.11 -3.15 -19.73
C GLY A 152 16.78 -3.92 -18.59
N LEU A 153 16.01 -4.70 -17.84
CA LEU A 153 16.48 -5.60 -16.78
C LEU A 153 16.85 -7.01 -17.29
N GLY A 154 16.75 -7.28 -18.59
CA GLY A 154 17.00 -8.62 -19.16
C GLY A 154 15.91 -9.65 -18.89
N GLN A 155 14.74 -9.23 -18.39
CA GLN A 155 13.63 -10.09 -17.94
C GLN A 155 12.44 -10.05 -18.92
N SER A 156 12.66 -10.50 -20.15
CA SER A 156 11.67 -10.39 -21.24
C SER A 156 10.37 -11.19 -21.05
N THR A 157 10.31 -12.13 -20.11
CA THR A 157 9.19 -13.05 -19.88
C THR A 157 8.32 -12.68 -18.67
N ALA A 158 8.60 -11.57 -17.99
CA ALA A 158 7.82 -11.16 -16.82
C ALA A 158 6.37 -10.79 -17.17
N SER A 159 5.43 -11.09 -16.27
CA SER A 159 4.03 -10.69 -16.37
C SER A 159 3.79 -9.38 -15.64
N ALA A 160 2.98 -8.48 -16.19
CA ALA A 160 2.55 -7.25 -15.51
C ALA A 160 1.35 -7.45 -14.56
N ALA A 161 0.69 -8.61 -14.64
CA ALA A 161 -0.43 -8.96 -13.79
C ALA A 161 0.06 -9.72 -12.57
N ILE A 162 -0.43 -9.32 -11.38
CA ILE A 162 -0.17 -9.95 -10.07
C ILE A 162 1.33 -10.15 -9.82
N ARG A 163 1.95 -9.16 -9.19
CA ARG A 163 3.38 -9.12 -8.89
C ARG A 163 3.62 -9.35 -7.40
N GLY A 164 4.75 -9.96 -7.05
CA GLY A 164 5.06 -10.43 -5.70
C GLY A 164 6.08 -9.55 -4.98
N GLU A 165 7.01 -10.18 -4.26
CA GLU A 165 8.03 -9.47 -3.47
C GLU A 165 9.20 -9.00 -4.33
N GLU A 166 9.36 -9.56 -5.54
CA GLU A 166 10.45 -9.24 -6.45
C GLU A 166 10.42 -7.78 -6.93
N MET A 167 9.23 -7.19 -7.07
CA MET A 167 9.05 -5.78 -7.41
C MET A 167 9.40 -4.83 -6.24
N MET A 168 9.49 -5.35 -5.01
CA MET A 168 9.65 -4.57 -3.79
C MET A 168 11.11 -4.37 -3.39
N GLN A 169 12.07 -4.91 -4.14
CA GLN A 169 13.49 -4.80 -3.82
C GLN A 169 14.40 -4.80 -5.07
N GLY A 170 15.67 -4.49 -4.83
CA GLY A 170 16.73 -4.60 -5.84
C GLY A 170 16.58 -3.70 -7.07
N ALA A 171 17.17 -4.14 -8.18
CA ALA A 171 17.24 -3.39 -9.43
C ALA A 171 15.87 -3.14 -10.05
N GLU A 172 14.92 -4.08 -9.90
CA GLU A 172 13.57 -3.90 -10.44
C GLU A 172 12.83 -2.77 -9.74
N ARG A 173 12.87 -2.70 -8.40
CA ARG A 173 12.27 -1.60 -7.64
C ARG A 173 12.80 -0.25 -8.11
N GLN A 174 14.12 -0.13 -8.26
CA GLN A 174 14.74 1.12 -8.69
C GLN A 174 14.34 1.50 -10.12
N ALA A 175 14.35 0.53 -11.04
CA ALA A 175 13.91 0.76 -12.41
C ALA A 175 12.45 1.25 -12.48
N TRP A 176 11.57 0.76 -11.60
CA TRP A 176 10.20 1.25 -11.51
C TRP A 176 10.08 2.64 -10.91
N LEU A 177 10.88 2.97 -9.89
CA LEU A 177 10.94 4.33 -9.37
C LEU A 177 11.38 5.31 -10.45
N ASP A 178 12.42 4.98 -11.21
CA ASP A 178 12.93 5.85 -12.26
C ASP A 178 11.96 5.97 -13.44
N ALA A 179 11.36 4.86 -13.87
CA ALA A 179 10.45 4.84 -15.02
C ALA A 179 9.11 5.54 -14.72
N VAL A 180 8.63 5.49 -13.47
CA VAL A 180 7.33 6.05 -13.10
C VAL A 180 7.45 7.44 -12.51
N TRP A 181 8.49 7.72 -11.70
CA TRP A 181 8.64 8.96 -10.93
C TRP A 181 9.87 9.79 -11.32
N GLY A 182 10.79 9.23 -12.10
CA GLY A 182 12.00 9.92 -12.52
C GLY A 182 11.77 10.96 -13.63
N PRO A 183 12.82 11.71 -14.01
CA PRO A 183 12.74 12.77 -15.03
C PRO A 183 12.28 12.28 -16.41
N SER A 184 12.49 11.00 -16.70
CA SER A 184 12.13 10.34 -17.97
C SER A 184 10.74 9.69 -17.93
N ALA A 185 9.94 9.92 -16.87
CA ALA A 185 8.60 9.36 -16.76
C ALA A 185 7.73 9.75 -17.98
N PRO A 186 6.93 8.82 -18.54
CA PRO A 186 6.10 9.11 -19.70
C PRO A 186 5.14 10.29 -19.47
N LYS A 187 5.18 11.29 -20.36
CA LYS A 187 4.31 12.50 -20.29
C LYS A 187 2.80 12.21 -20.32
N GLY A 188 2.39 11.01 -20.75
CA GLY A 188 1.00 10.58 -20.84
C GLY A 188 0.49 9.83 -19.59
N MET A 189 1.25 9.77 -18.50
CA MET A 189 0.74 9.24 -17.23
C MET A 189 -0.29 10.18 -16.62
N LEU A 190 -1.43 9.61 -16.22
CA LEU A 190 -2.38 10.30 -15.36
C LEU A 190 -1.89 10.21 -13.92
N GLU A 191 -1.65 11.35 -13.29
CA GLU A 191 -1.36 11.43 -11.86
C GLU A 191 -2.61 11.90 -11.11
N VAL A 192 -2.96 11.19 -10.05
CA VAL A 192 -4.10 11.49 -9.19
C VAL A 192 -3.64 11.51 -7.74
N THR A 193 -3.98 12.59 -7.04
CA THR A 193 -3.85 12.64 -5.57
C THR A 193 -5.17 12.21 -4.95
N VAL A 194 -5.16 11.10 -4.22
CA VAL A 194 -6.30 10.56 -3.49
C VAL A 194 -6.17 10.94 -2.03
N LEU A 195 -7.15 11.70 -1.53
CA LEU A 195 -7.23 12.12 -0.14
C LEU A 195 -8.66 12.02 0.37
N THR A 196 -8.82 11.94 1.68
CA THR A 196 -10.15 12.01 2.29
C THR A 196 -10.62 13.45 2.32
N VAL A 197 -11.63 13.78 1.52
CA VAL A 197 -12.35 15.04 1.66
C VAL A 197 -13.29 14.86 2.85
N ARG A 198 -13.10 15.65 3.92
CA ARG A 198 -14.13 15.75 4.96
C ARG A 198 -15.36 16.33 4.30
N SER A 199 -16.44 15.56 4.18
CA SER A 199 -17.74 16.14 3.86
C SER A 199 -18.02 17.20 4.91
N ALA A 200 -18.12 18.46 4.50
CA ALA A 200 -18.72 19.48 5.33
C ALA A 200 -20.16 18.99 5.59
N VAL A 201 -20.40 18.45 6.78
CA VAL A 201 -21.76 18.27 7.26
C VAL A 201 -22.30 19.69 7.38
N MET A 202 -23.09 20.13 6.40
CA MET A 202 -24.03 21.23 6.62
C MET A 202 -24.92 20.75 7.76
N LYS A 203 -24.69 21.34 8.95
CA LYS A 203 -25.64 21.30 10.05
C LYS A 203 -26.88 22.09 9.67
#